data_AF-A0A382KXN8-F1
#
_entry.id   AF-A0A382KXN8-F1
#
_cell.length_a   1.000
_cell.length_b   1.000
_cell.length_c   1.000
_cell.angle_alpha   90.00
_cell.angle_beta   90.00
_cell.angle_gamma   90.00
#
_symmetry.space_group_name_H-M   'P 1'
#
loop_
_entity.id
_entity.type
_entity.pdbx_description
1 polymer ?
#
loop_
_entity_poly.entity_id
_entity_poly.type
_entity_poly.pdbx_seq_one_letter_code
_entity_poly.pdbx_strand_id
1 'polypeptide(L)'
;MLVEDSDLNDKSNYCIFLGIPTGSVMSAIHATMIRTGNAIEGLIEEEIPSDKIEGEITFHKKYPKLRDGNKGIVVDMEHEDKHEIDIIELKLGNTFDTKKAPAEVDSLNKVQKHLQKVQNKKVNKYVVCYTANTHEEIKAGFKGALPSDLNILTGREFAEKYYFEYENLLVKLAEKRIENQEFLLNYFIKNMDQKVVRKVIENAI
;
A
#
# COMPACT_ATOMS: atom_id res chain seq x y z
N MET A 1 1.86 -12.93 11.29
CA MET A 1 2.37 -14.26 10.91
C MET A 1 3.88 -14.14 10.87
N LEU A 2 4.52 -14.68 11.90
CA LEU A 2 5.98 -14.71 12.02
C LEU A 2 6.52 -15.52 10.83
N VAL A 3 7.71 -15.13 10.35
CA VAL A 3 8.44 -15.88 9.33
C VAL A 3 8.83 -17.21 9.95
N GLU A 4 7.93 -18.18 9.92
CA GLU A 4 8.25 -19.58 10.16
C GLU A 4 9.06 -20.06 8.96
N ASP A 5 10.19 -20.70 9.28
CA ASP A 5 11.21 -21.26 8.41
C ASP A 5 10.70 -21.61 7.01
N SER A 6 10.77 -20.66 6.09
CA SER A 6 10.63 -20.98 4.68
C SER A 6 11.89 -21.72 4.27
N ASP A 7 11.76 -23.03 4.06
CA ASP A 7 12.78 -23.89 3.48
C ASP A 7 13.60 -23.12 2.44
N LEU A 8 14.92 -23.15 2.62
CA LEU A 8 15.90 -22.54 1.72
C LEU A 8 15.59 -22.96 0.28
N ASN A 9 14.88 -22.10 -0.45
CA ASN A 9 14.46 -22.42 -1.81
C ASN A 9 15.66 -22.18 -2.72
N ASP A 10 16.54 -23.17 -2.79
CA ASP A 10 17.76 -23.21 -3.60
C ASP A 10 17.49 -23.07 -5.11
N LYS A 11 16.23 -23.02 -5.52
CA LYS A 11 15.78 -22.91 -6.91
C LYS A 11 15.34 -21.50 -7.34
N SER A 12 15.46 -20.49 -6.49
CA SER A 12 15.14 -19.12 -6.93
C SER A 12 16.15 -18.63 -7.99
N ASN A 13 15.72 -17.83 -8.96
CA ASN A 13 16.62 -17.25 -9.97
C ASN A 13 17.77 -16.45 -9.35
N TYR A 14 17.53 -15.83 -8.19
CA TYR A 14 18.55 -15.13 -7.42
C TYR A 14 19.59 -16.09 -6.82
N CYS A 15 19.15 -17.25 -6.31
CA CYS A 15 20.04 -18.30 -5.83
C CYS A 15 20.92 -18.85 -6.97
N ILE A 16 20.33 -19.08 -8.15
CA ILE A 16 21.04 -19.57 -9.34
C ILE A 16 22.08 -18.55 -9.81
N PHE A 17 21.72 -17.27 -9.86
CA PHE A 17 22.62 -16.21 -10.32
C PHE A 17 23.77 -15.94 -9.34
N LEU A 18 23.49 -15.89 -8.04
CA LEU A 18 24.48 -15.52 -7.02
C LEU A 18 25.24 -16.73 -6.45
N GLY A 19 24.79 -17.96 -6.72
CA GLY A 19 25.39 -19.19 -6.21
C GLY A 19 25.29 -19.36 -4.69
N ILE A 20 24.36 -18.65 -4.05
CA ILE A 20 24.14 -18.64 -2.59
C ILE A 20 22.63 -18.65 -2.29
N PRO A 21 22.16 -19.28 -1.20
CA PRO A 21 20.76 -19.20 -0.80
C PRO A 21 20.38 -17.76 -0.41
N THR A 22 19.45 -17.14 -1.15
CA THR A 22 19.01 -15.76 -0.90
C THR A 22 17.55 -15.64 -0.46
N GLY A 23 16.85 -16.77 -0.28
CA GLY A 23 15.40 -16.79 -0.03
C GLY A 23 15.00 -15.97 1.19
N SER A 24 15.64 -16.19 2.34
CA SER A 24 15.36 -15.48 3.60
C SER A 24 15.65 -13.98 3.50
N VAL A 25 16.75 -13.61 2.84
CA VAL A 25 17.16 -12.23 2.57
C VAL A 25 16.12 -11.50 1.70
N MET A 26 15.75 -12.09 0.56
CA MET A 26 14.78 -11.47 -0.35
C MET A 26 13.40 -11.35 0.30
N SER A 27 13.00 -12.36 1.08
CA SER A 27 11.78 -12.30 1.89
C SER A 27 11.82 -11.17 2.92
N ALA A 28 12.96 -10.96 3.60
CA ALA A 28 13.12 -9.86 4.55
C ALA A 28 13.05 -8.48 3.87
N ILE A 29 13.67 -8.32 2.71
CA ILE A 29 13.57 -7.08 1.89
C ILE A 29 12.11 -6.82 1.51
N HIS A 30 11.44 -7.82 0.93
CA HIS A 30 10.04 -7.68 0.53
C HIS A 30 9.12 -7.38 1.70
N ALA A 31 9.30 -8.06 2.84
CA ALA A 31 8.52 -7.80 4.05
C ALA A 31 8.71 -6.36 4.56
N THR A 32 9.92 -5.83 4.47
CA THR A 32 10.25 -4.46 4.86
C THR A 32 9.60 -3.42 3.93
N MET A 33 9.56 -3.70 2.62
CA MET A 33 8.84 -2.87 1.65
C MET A 33 7.33 -2.86 1.89
N ILE A 34 6.74 -4.03 2.14
CA ILE A 34 5.30 -4.15 2.46
C ILE A 34 4.99 -3.42 3.76
N ARG A 35 5.82 -3.58 4.80
CA ARG A 35 5.63 -2.89 6.08
C ARG A 35 5.66 -1.38 5.93
N THR A 36 6.55 -0.86 5.09
CA THR A 36 6.58 0.58 4.76
C THR A 36 5.30 1.03 4.05
N GLY A 37 4.78 0.21 3.13
CA GLY A 37 3.50 0.46 2.46
C GLY A 37 2.34 0.55 3.46
N ASN A 38 2.15 -0.49 4.26
CA ASN A 38 1.05 -0.57 5.25
C ASN A 38 1.20 0.44 6.39
N ALA A 39 2.41 0.92 6.67
CA ALA A 39 2.62 1.95 7.69
C ALA A 39 1.84 3.23 7.36
N ILE A 40 1.59 3.52 6.07
CA ILE A 40 0.85 4.73 5.70
C ILE A 40 -0.59 4.72 6.21
N GLU A 41 -1.26 3.57 6.16
CA GLU A 41 -2.66 3.44 6.56
C GLU A 41 -2.82 3.71 8.05
N GLY A 42 -1.96 3.09 8.89
CA GLY A 42 -1.95 3.34 10.33
C GLY A 42 -1.55 4.77 10.71
N LEU A 43 -0.60 5.37 9.99
CA LEU A 43 -0.23 6.77 10.22
C LEU A 43 -1.36 7.74 9.84
N ILE A 44 -2.11 7.45 8.78
CA ILE A 44 -3.29 8.25 8.41
C ILE A 44 -4.39 8.10 9.47
N GLU A 45 -4.65 6.87 9.93
CA GLU A 45 -5.64 6.61 10.99
C GLU A 45 -5.34 7.40 12.28
N GLU A 46 -4.06 7.55 12.65
CA GLU A 46 -3.64 8.35 13.81
C GLU A 46 -3.76 9.86 13.61
N GLU A 47 -3.58 10.36 12.38
CA GLU A 47 -3.52 11.80 12.09
C GLU A 47 -4.88 12.41 11.78
N ILE A 48 -5.86 11.61 11.38
CA ILE A 48 -7.19 12.09 11.05
C ILE A 48 -7.89 12.62 12.32
N PRO A 49 -8.24 13.93 12.38
CA PRO A 49 -8.91 14.51 13.53
C PRO A 49 -10.40 14.16 13.53
N SER A 50 -10.79 13.26 14.44
CA SER A 50 -12.19 12.79 14.57
C SER A 50 -13.19 13.90 14.91
N ASP A 51 -12.75 15.02 15.48
CA ASP A 51 -13.57 16.17 15.82
C ASP A 51 -13.88 17.09 14.63
N LYS A 52 -13.11 17.01 13.55
CA LYS A 52 -13.28 17.85 12.35
C LYS A 52 -14.03 17.14 11.21
N ILE A 53 -14.28 15.84 11.35
CA ILE A 53 -14.90 15.03 10.31
C ILE A 53 -16.34 14.70 10.69
N GLU A 54 -17.27 15.04 9.80
CA GLU A 54 -18.63 14.52 9.90
C GLU A 54 -18.67 13.08 9.37
N GLY A 55 -19.35 12.18 10.08
CA GLY A 55 -19.53 10.79 9.66
C GLY A 55 -18.59 9.82 10.34
N GLU A 56 -18.51 8.61 9.79
CA GLU A 56 -17.70 7.51 10.32
C GLU A 56 -16.60 7.16 9.31
N ILE A 57 -15.38 6.97 9.82
CA ILE A 57 -14.26 6.44 9.04
C ILE A 57 -13.98 5.02 9.51
N THR A 58 -13.92 4.08 8.56
CA THR A 58 -13.51 2.71 8.81
C THR A 58 -12.34 2.34 7.92
N PHE A 59 -11.20 2.01 8.53
CA PHE A 59 -10.05 1.43 7.82
C PHE A 59 -10.26 -0.07 7.57
N HIS A 60 -9.76 -0.55 6.44
CA HIS A 60 -9.84 -1.97 6.04
C HIS A 60 -11.26 -2.53 6.01
N LYS A 61 -12.23 -1.75 5.55
CA LYS A 61 -13.63 -2.15 5.49
C LYS A 61 -13.79 -3.36 4.57
N LYS A 62 -14.30 -4.46 5.14
CA LYS A 62 -14.53 -5.71 4.42
C LYS A 62 -15.97 -5.76 3.90
N TYR A 63 -16.11 -5.89 2.60
CA TYR A 63 -17.38 -6.21 1.96
C TYR A 63 -17.48 -7.71 1.69
N PRO A 64 -18.66 -8.31 1.97
CA PRO A 64 -18.90 -9.71 1.65
C PRO A 64 -18.80 -9.93 0.14
N LYS A 65 -18.83 -11.19 -0.28
CA LYS A 65 -18.74 -11.58 -1.70
C LYS A 65 -19.79 -10.85 -2.56
N LEU A 66 -19.34 -9.94 -3.42
CA LEU A 66 -20.15 -9.19 -4.37
C LEU A 66 -20.15 -9.90 -5.75
N ARG A 67 -20.83 -11.06 -5.84
CA ARG A 67 -20.90 -12.02 -7.00
C ARG A 67 -19.61 -12.78 -7.39
N ASP A 68 -19.79 -14.00 -7.92
CA ASP A 68 -18.88 -14.97 -8.59
C ASP A 68 -17.34 -14.88 -8.37
N GLY A 69 -16.89 -14.79 -7.12
CA GLY A 69 -15.49 -15.04 -6.72
C GLY A 69 -15.37 -15.59 -5.31
N ASN A 70 -14.28 -16.27 -4.95
CA ASN A 70 -14.16 -16.94 -3.64
C ASN A 70 -13.74 -16.03 -2.47
N LYS A 71 -13.51 -14.73 -2.69
CA LYS A 71 -13.02 -13.81 -1.63
C LYS A 71 -13.85 -12.53 -1.58
N GLY A 72 -14.06 -12.02 -0.37
CA GLY A 72 -14.61 -10.68 -0.13
C GLY A 72 -13.66 -9.59 -0.63
N ILE A 73 -14.16 -8.36 -0.69
CA ILE A 73 -13.37 -7.19 -1.10
C ILE A 73 -13.02 -6.40 0.15
N VAL A 74 -11.79 -5.91 0.23
CA VAL A 74 -11.35 -5.00 1.29
C VAL A 74 -10.97 -3.69 0.61
N VAL A 75 -11.47 -2.58 1.12
CA VAL A 75 -11.01 -1.23 0.74
C VAL A 75 -10.15 -0.69 1.89
N ASP A 76 -9.15 0.13 1.58
CA ASP A 76 -8.22 0.63 2.60
C ASP A 76 -8.90 1.59 3.57
N MET A 77 -9.82 2.42 3.07
CA MET A 77 -10.61 3.33 3.88
C MET A 77 -12.03 3.53 3.29
N GLU A 78 -13.04 3.53 4.16
CA GLU A 78 -14.40 4.00 3.88
C GLU A 78 -14.67 5.21 4.78
N HIS A 79 -15.17 6.30 4.22
CA HIS A 79 -15.72 7.43 4.97
C HIS A 79 -17.20 7.59 4.59
N GLU A 80 -18.09 7.50 5.58
CA GLU A 80 -19.54 7.56 5.38
C GLU A 80 -20.14 8.71 6.20
N ASP A 81 -20.72 9.70 5.54
CA ASP A 81 -21.49 10.78 6.17
C ASP A 81 -22.99 10.66 5.83
N LYS A 82 -23.79 11.71 6.09
CA LYS A 82 -25.24 11.68 5.83
C LYS A 82 -25.61 11.66 4.35
N HIS A 83 -24.74 12.15 3.47
CA HIS A 83 -25.01 12.44 2.06
C HIS A 83 -24.23 11.54 1.11
N GLU A 84 -22.99 11.20 1.45
CA GLU A 84 -22.11 10.42 0.60
C GLU A 84 -21.28 9.37 1.34
N ILE A 85 -20.74 8.45 0.54
CA ILE A 85 -19.80 7.42 0.96
C ILE A 85 -18.60 7.51 0.04
N ASP A 86 -17.42 7.70 0.62
CA ASP A 86 -16.14 7.69 -0.06
C ASP A 86 -15.47 6.34 0.20
N ILE A 87 -15.23 5.56 -0.87
CA ILE A 87 -14.41 4.33 -0.81
C ILE A 87 -13.05 4.61 -1.43
N ILE A 88 -11.99 4.26 -0.71
CA ILE A 88 -10.65 4.79 -0.97
C ILE A 88 -9.64 3.65 -0.98
N GLU A 89 -8.82 3.64 -2.03
CA GLU A 89 -7.62 2.84 -2.12
C GLU A 89 -6.40 3.75 -1.91
N LEU A 90 -5.53 3.39 -0.97
CA LEU A 90 -4.34 4.15 -0.59
C LEU A 90 -3.10 3.54 -1.24
N LYS A 91 -2.28 4.38 -1.85
CA LYS A 91 -0.99 4.01 -2.44
C LYS A 91 0.08 4.95 -1.95
N LEU A 92 1.20 4.39 -1.54
CA LEU A 92 2.34 5.19 -1.08
C LEU A 92 2.90 6.07 -2.22
N GLY A 93 2.95 5.56 -3.46
CA GLY A 93 3.47 6.31 -4.60
C GLY A 93 2.72 6.01 -5.89
N ASN A 94 3.23 6.54 -6.99
CA ASN A 94 2.62 6.51 -8.33
C ASN A 94 3.21 5.47 -9.28
N THR A 95 4.10 4.58 -8.82
CA THR A 95 4.59 3.47 -9.64
C THR A 95 3.79 2.23 -9.32
N PHE A 96 2.87 1.86 -10.23
CA PHE A 96 1.96 0.74 -10.00
C PHE A 96 2.46 -0.54 -10.67
N ASP A 97 2.18 -1.66 -10.00
CA ASP A 97 2.22 -2.96 -10.66
C ASP A 97 1.09 -2.99 -11.70
N THR A 98 1.47 -3.13 -12.97
CA THR A 98 0.57 -3.13 -14.13
C THR A 98 -0.57 -4.14 -14.05
N LYS A 99 -0.48 -5.17 -13.20
CA LYS A 99 -1.55 -6.16 -13.00
C LYS A 99 -2.42 -5.86 -11.77
N LYS A 100 -1.88 -5.19 -10.75
CA LYS A 100 -2.61 -4.94 -9.50
C LYS A 100 -3.54 -3.75 -9.60
N ALA A 101 -3.07 -2.64 -10.16
CA ALA A 101 -3.85 -1.41 -10.25
C ALA A 101 -5.23 -1.59 -10.94
N PRO A 102 -5.34 -2.31 -12.08
CA PRO A 102 -6.66 -2.60 -12.67
C PRO A 102 -7.58 -3.42 -11.75
N ALA A 103 -7.03 -4.39 -11.01
CA ALA A 103 -7.81 -5.26 -10.12
C ALA A 103 -8.32 -4.50 -8.88
N GLU A 104 -7.56 -3.55 -8.37
CA GLU A 104 -7.94 -2.66 -7.25
C GLU A 104 -9.07 -1.72 -7.70
N VAL A 105 -8.95 -1.13 -8.89
CA VAL A 105 -10.01 -0.31 -9.50
C VAL A 105 -11.30 -1.12 -9.76
N ASP A 106 -11.18 -2.35 -10.26
CA ASP A 106 -12.32 -3.25 -10.44
C ASP A 106 -13.00 -3.59 -9.10
N SER A 107 -12.24 -3.67 -8.03
CA SER A 107 -12.74 -3.91 -6.69
C SER A 107 -13.55 -2.71 -6.17
N LEU A 108 -13.02 -1.49 -6.32
CA LEU A 108 -13.76 -0.26 -6.02
C LEU A 108 -15.06 -0.17 -6.83
N ASN A 109 -15.03 -0.50 -8.12
CA ASN A 109 -16.22 -0.52 -8.99
C ASN A 109 -17.31 -1.47 -8.48
N LYS A 110 -16.93 -2.64 -7.98
CA LYS A 110 -17.88 -3.63 -7.43
C LYS A 110 -18.50 -3.12 -6.14
N VAL A 111 -17.69 -2.55 -5.25
CA VAL A 111 -18.15 -1.98 -3.98
C VAL A 111 -19.08 -0.79 -4.24
N GLN A 112 -18.70 0.14 -5.12
CA GLN A 112 -19.54 1.29 -5.50
C GLN A 112 -20.91 0.83 -6.00
N LYS A 113 -20.94 -0.10 -6.96
CA LYS A 113 -22.19 -0.66 -7.51
C LYS A 113 -23.04 -1.39 -6.46
N HIS A 114 -22.42 -1.97 -5.44
CA HIS A 114 -23.15 -2.60 -4.34
C HIS A 114 -23.77 -1.54 -3.43
N LEU A 115 -22.97 -0.59 -2.96
CA LEU A 115 -23.41 0.48 -2.08
C LEU A 115 -24.53 1.32 -2.72
N GLN A 116 -24.40 1.70 -4.00
CA GLN A 116 -25.45 2.43 -4.73
C GLN A 116 -26.78 1.69 -4.84
N LYS A 117 -26.80 0.36 -4.67
CA LYS A 117 -28.04 -0.44 -4.68
C LYS A 117 -28.69 -0.54 -3.31
N VAL A 118 -27.89 -0.51 -2.25
CA VAL A 118 -28.36 -0.76 -0.87
C VAL A 118 -28.45 0.52 -0.05
N GLN A 119 -27.78 1.59 -0.47
CA GLN A 119 -27.78 2.89 0.18
C GLN A 119 -28.31 3.97 -0.76
N ASN A 120 -29.13 4.87 -0.22
CA ASN A 120 -29.58 6.06 -0.93
C ASN A 120 -28.62 7.24 -0.71
N LYS A 121 -27.33 7.01 -0.97
CA LYS A 121 -26.25 8.00 -0.84
C LYS A 121 -25.45 8.06 -2.13
N LYS A 122 -24.80 9.20 -2.36
CA LYS A 122 -23.81 9.32 -3.43
C LYS A 122 -22.59 8.48 -3.03
N VAL A 123 -22.07 7.66 -3.94
CA VAL A 123 -20.89 6.82 -3.65
C VAL A 123 -19.76 7.23 -4.58
N ASN A 124 -18.70 7.76 -4.00
CA ASN A 124 -17.49 8.18 -4.71
C ASN A 124 -16.40 7.13 -4.49
N LYS A 125 -15.55 6.96 -5.49
CA LYS A 125 -14.36 6.10 -5.42
C LYS A 125 -13.11 6.93 -5.66
N TYR A 126 -12.08 6.70 -4.85
CA TYR A 126 -10.81 7.42 -4.94
C TYR A 126 -9.64 6.45 -4.97
N VAL A 127 -8.62 6.81 -5.75
CA VAL A 127 -7.25 6.31 -5.57
C VAL A 127 -6.39 7.48 -5.09
N VAL A 128 -5.76 7.31 -3.93
CA VAL A 128 -4.86 8.30 -3.35
C VAL A 128 -3.43 7.84 -3.55
N CYS A 129 -2.59 8.69 -4.15
CA CYS A 129 -1.17 8.43 -4.33
C CYS A 129 -0.37 9.42 -3.50
N TYR A 130 0.05 8.97 -2.34
CA TYR A 130 0.44 9.86 -1.27
C TYR A 130 1.67 10.70 -1.58
N THR A 131 2.73 10.09 -2.14
CA THR A 131 3.95 10.81 -2.52
C THR A 131 3.91 11.38 -3.94
N ALA A 132 2.79 11.32 -4.64
CA ALA A 132 2.66 11.97 -5.94
C ALA A 132 2.43 13.47 -5.75
N ASN A 133 3.13 14.30 -6.52
CA ASN A 133 2.99 15.75 -6.47
C ASN A 133 1.90 16.26 -7.41
N THR A 134 1.56 15.48 -8.44
CA THR A 134 0.61 15.90 -9.48
C THR A 134 -0.30 14.75 -9.91
N HIS A 135 -1.46 15.09 -10.48
CA HIS A 135 -2.36 14.10 -11.10
C HIS A 135 -1.73 13.46 -12.33
N GLU A 136 -0.87 14.19 -13.05
CA GLU A 136 -0.13 13.71 -14.22
C GLU A 136 0.81 12.57 -13.86
N GLU A 137 1.51 12.69 -12.73
CA GLU A 137 2.37 11.63 -12.18
C GLU A 137 1.57 10.36 -11.87
N ILE A 138 0.37 10.50 -11.31
CA ILE A 138 -0.54 9.39 -11.04
C ILE A 138 -0.99 8.76 -12.37
N LYS A 139 -1.45 9.58 -13.32
CA LYS A 139 -1.92 9.13 -14.64
C LYS A 139 -0.84 8.39 -15.43
N ALA A 140 0.38 8.91 -15.41
CA ALA A 140 1.53 8.28 -16.04
C ALA A 140 1.81 6.90 -15.42
N GLY A 141 1.71 6.79 -14.10
CA GLY A 141 1.84 5.53 -13.38
C GLY A 141 0.85 4.46 -13.85
N PHE A 142 -0.41 4.83 -14.03
CA PHE A 142 -1.45 3.94 -14.54
C PHE A 142 -1.32 3.62 -16.04
N LYS A 143 -0.36 4.24 -16.75
CA LYS A 143 -0.07 3.99 -18.18
C LYS A 143 -1.32 4.10 -19.08
N GLY A 144 -2.21 5.04 -18.77
CA GLY A 144 -3.45 5.26 -19.51
C GLY A 144 -4.59 4.29 -19.19
N ALA A 145 -4.45 3.41 -18.19
CA ALA A 145 -5.49 2.48 -17.76
C ALA A 145 -6.45 3.05 -16.70
N LEU A 146 -6.40 4.36 -16.41
CA LEU A 146 -7.33 5.00 -15.48
C LEU A 146 -8.72 5.13 -16.11
N PRO A 147 -9.78 4.60 -15.48
CA PRO A 147 -11.14 4.92 -15.86
C PRO A 147 -11.41 6.42 -15.69
N SER A 148 -12.19 7.00 -16.60
CA SER A 148 -12.55 8.42 -16.57
C SER A 148 -13.41 8.82 -15.37
N ASP A 149 -14.06 7.86 -14.72
CA ASP A 149 -14.94 8.05 -13.57
C ASP A 149 -14.26 7.77 -12.22
N LEU A 150 -12.95 7.48 -12.22
CA LEU A 150 -12.17 7.33 -11.00
C LEU A 150 -11.61 8.68 -10.56
N ASN A 151 -11.90 9.07 -9.32
CA ASN A 151 -11.25 10.25 -8.74
C ASN A 151 -9.84 9.86 -8.29
N ILE A 152 -8.85 10.70 -8.61
CA ILE A 152 -7.48 10.54 -8.15
C ILE A 152 -7.12 11.72 -7.25
N LEU A 153 -6.37 11.45 -6.19
CA LEU A 153 -5.87 12.47 -5.28
C LEU A 153 -4.38 12.27 -5.05
N THR A 154 -3.64 13.37 -5.00
CA THR A 154 -2.33 13.43 -4.37
C THR A 154 -2.48 13.31 -2.85
N GLY A 155 -1.38 13.02 -2.14
CA GLY A 155 -1.41 13.00 -0.67
C GLY A 155 -1.79 14.35 -0.06
N ARG A 156 -1.43 15.47 -0.71
CA ARG A 156 -1.79 16.82 -0.25
C ARG A 156 -3.30 17.06 -0.34
N GLU A 157 -3.91 16.77 -1.49
CA GLU A 157 -5.36 16.94 -1.66
C GLU A 157 -6.16 16.02 -0.72
N PHE A 158 -5.64 14.81 -0.49
CA PHE A 158 -6.24 13.89 0.48
C PHE A 158 -6.13 14.44 1.92
N ALA A 159 -4.97 14.98 2.30
CA ALA A 159 -4.77 15.62 3.60
C ALA A 159 -5.68 16.83 3.81
N GLU A 160 -5.85 17.66 2.77
CA GLU A 160 -6.80 18.78 2.77
C GLU A 160 -8.25 18.30 2.94
N LYS A 161 -8.65 17.25 2.22
CA LYS A 161 -10.01 16.68 2.31
C LYS A 161 -10.33 16.11 3.69
N TYR A 162 -9.33 15.56 4.39
CA TYR A 162 -9.50 14.90 5.69
C TYR A 162 -8.84 15.67 6.86
N TYR A 163 -8.52 16.95 6.65
CA TYR A 163 -8.11 17.92 7.67
C TYR A 163 -6.88 17.54 8.51
N PHE A 164 -5.90 16.84 7.93
CA PHE A 164 -4.65 16.49 8.62
C PHE A 164 -3.41 17.09 7.91
N GLU A 165 -2.28 17.11 8.60
CA GLU A 165 -1.06 17.78 8.10
C GLU A 165 -0.19 16.83 7.27
N TYR A 166 -0.20 17.01 5.94
CA TYR A 166 0.54 16.17 5.00
C TYR A 166 2.04 16.05 5.33
N GLU A 167 2.69 17.17 5.68
CA GLU A 167 4.14 17.21 5.96
C GLU A 167 4.50 16.42 7.23
N ASN A 168 3.65 16.47 8.27
CA ASN A 168 3.86 15.69 9.49
C ASN A 168 3.85 14.19 9.18
N LEU A 169 2.93 13.75 8.33
CA LEU A 169 2.86 12.35 7.94
C LEU A 169 4.07 11.92 7.11
N LEU A 170 4.61 12.80 6.25
CA LEU A 170 5.87 12.51 5.53
C LEU A 170 7.06 12.32 6.47
N VAL A 171 7.15 13.13 7.53
CA VAL A 171 8.19 12.98 8.56
C VAL A 171 8.05 11.62 9.25
N LYS A 172 6.85 11.26 9.73
CA LYS A 172 6.61 9.95 10.35
C LYS A 172 6.89 8.77 9.41
N LEU A 173 6.55 8.91 8.12
CA LEU A 173 6.88 7.91 7.11
C LEU A 173 8.40 7.75 6.93
N ALA A 174 9.16 8.86 6.95
CA ALA A 174 10.61 8.82 6.87
C ALA A 174 11.22 8.12 8.09
N GLU A 175 10.74 8.41 9.29
CA GLU A 175 11.14 7.73 10.53
C GLU A 175 10.86 6.22 10.45
N LYS A 176 9.65 5.83 10.02
CA LYS A 176 9.30 4.41 9.82
C LYS A 176 10.18 3.72 8.77
N ARG A 177 10.58 4.43 7.71
CA ARG A 177 11.53 3.89 6.72
C ARG A 177 12.90 3.65 7.34
N ILE A 178 13.39 4.55 8.20
CA ILE A 178 14.67 4.38 8.90
C ILE A 178 14.60 3.18 9.85
N GLU A 179 13.57 3.08 10.69
CA GLU A 179 13.34 1.90 11.55
C GLU A 179 13.32 0.60 10.74
N ASN A 180 12.69 0.65 9.56
CA ASN A 180 12.58 -0.48 8.65
C ASN A 180 13.93 -0.89 8.04
N GLN A 181 14.75 0.08 7.66
CA GLN A 181 16.11 -0.15 7.17
C GLN A 181 17.02 -0.70 8.27
N GLU A 182 16.96 -0.14 9.48
CA GLU A 182 17.74 -0.63 10.61
C GLU A 182 17.41 -2.07 10.97
N PHE A 183 16.12 -2.41 10.99
CA PHE A 183 15.66 -3.79 11.16
C PHE A 183 16.28 -4.72 10.12
N LEU A 184 16.25 -4.32 8.85
CA LEU A 184 16.78 -5.12 7.74
C LEU A 184 18.31 -5.27 7.84
N LEU A 185 19.04 -4.20 8.16
CA LEU A 185 20.49 -4.25 8.36
C LEU A 185 20.87 -5.16 9.54
N ASN A 186 20.17 -5.06 10.65
CA ASN A 186 20.38 -5.93 11.81
C ASN A 186 20.07 -7.39 11.48
N TYR A 187 19.02 -7.63 10.68
CA TYR A 187 18.73 -8.97 10.17
C TYR A 187 19.89 -9.50 9.31
N PHE A 188 20.45 -8.67 8.42
CA PHE A 188 21.61 -9.05 7.61
C PHE A 188 22.84 -9.39 8.45
N ILE A 189 23.20 -8.53 9.40
CA ILE A 189 24.35 -8.73 10.29
C ILE A 189 24.21 -10.04 11.09
N LYS A 190 23.00 -10.34 11.55
CA LYS A 190 22.74 -11.51 12.40
C LYS A 190 22.67 -12.82 11.61
N ASN A 191 22.13 -12.80 10.39
CA ASN A 191 21.76 -14.01 9.67
C ASN A 191 22.58 -14.31 8.41
N MET A 192 23.38 -13.35 7.89
CA MET A 192 24.31 -13.66 6.81
C MET A 192 25.68 -14.03 7.35
N ASP A 193 26.21 -15.17 6.90
CA ASP A 193 27.62 -15.50 7.08
C ASP A 193 28.47 -14.37 6.48
N GLN A 194 29.42 -13.85 7.26
CA GLN A 194 30.33 -12.78 6.84
C GLN A 194 31.07 -13.12 5.53
N LYS A 195 31.29 -14.40 5.24
CA LYS A 195 31.87 -14.86 3.97
C LYS A 195 30.98 -14.56 2.76
N VAL A 196 29.67 -14.64 2.93
CA VAL A 196 28.69 -14.34 1.87
C VAL A 196 28.62 -12.83 1.63
N VAL A 197 28.59 -12.03 2.69
CA VAL A 197 28.64 -10.55 2.60
C VAL A 197 29.92 -10.10 1.90
N ARG A 198 31.08 -10.65 2.27
CA ARG A 198 32.36 -10.39 1.57
C ARG A 198 32.29 -10.73 0.09
N LYS A 199 31.80 -11.93 -0.26
CA LYS A 199 31.68 -12.34 -1.66
C LYS A 199 30.77 -11.44 -2.49
N VAL A 200 29.68 -10.94 -1.91
CA VAL A 200 28.78 -10.00 -2.61
C VAL A 200 29.46 -8.65 -2.82
N ILE A 201 30.18 -8.13 -1.82
CA ILE A 201 30.94 -6.87 -1.93
C ILE A 201 32.07 -7.00 -2.94
N GLU A 202 32.83 -8.10 -2.92
CA GLU A 202 33.95 -8.36 -3.83
C GLU A 202 33.54 -8.51 -5.29
N ASN A 203 32.31 -8.97 -5.58
CA ASN A 203 31.78 -9.09 -6.95
C ASN A 203 31.04 -7.84 -7.44
N ALA A 204 30.84 -6.84 -6.58
CA ALA A 204 30.16 -5.59 -6.92
C ALA A 204 31.14 -4.45 -7.29
N ILE A 205 32.44 -4.67 -7.10
CA ILE A 205 33.56 -3.78 -7.45
C ILE A 205 34.25 -4.35 -8.69
#